data_AF-A0A8H3ZWB3-F1
#
_entry.id   AF-A0A8H3ZWB3-F1
#
_cell.length_a   1.000
_cell.length_b   1.000
_cell.length_c   1.000
_cell.angle_alpha   90.00
_cell.angle_beta   90.00
_cell.angle_gamma   90.00
#
_symmetry.space_group_name_H-M   'P 1'
#
loop_
_entity.id
_entity.type
_entity.pdbx_description
1 polymer ?
#
loop_
_entity_poly.entity_id
_entity_poly.type
_entity_poly.pdbx_seq_one_letter_code
_entity_poly.pdbx_strand_id
1 'polypeptide(L)'
;MPAKSKASSKAKDAENKTDCLPSIIGKQQAQAAAETQQPPKTINERSFQRYHQTNPHERRREEAGGLHALSPAERQSWVNASLVRRVANREFFLTNKAEREFWKQISRESPPIRRLEKPRSAEQKVVYDWGKDKNGRDLGDYPIDQFTVRAAKQAQLTALEVLHRRFLQRREFARDGVPDAAEGKVTEITQEDIDEERKRRREMAALRKELYGEKMGPYATDPEWDDVVPIPAEEPEGALATIAYPEDYAEVMSYLRAVMVAEEYSPRCLRLTDHVISMNPAHYTVWLYRFKIVEALDISVIDEIEWLNEVSLEHIKNYQIWHHRQLLLDHHYNHIKGSPDEVKRFGRSETEFLTRMLEEDTKNYHVWSYRQYLVRKLGLWNLQELLSTQNWIEEDVRNNSAWSHRFFLVFSDPAASTEGSHATEHDPKVPADIVDREVKYVEEKALLAPQNQAAWNYLRGVLVKGGRKLETAEAFAAQFFNCIGEGEDKEVVRSTHALDFLADVYAEKGQKEEAGKYLDRLAEKWDPVRAGYWKYRKQQLA
;
A
#
# COMPACT_ATOMS: atom_id res chain seq x y z
N MET A 1 47.62 -26.50 93.30
CA MET A 1 46.72 -27.18 94.27
C MET A 1 45.26 -26.98 93.81
N PRO A 2 44.34 -27.90 94.15
CA PRO A 2 43.09 -28.15 93.39
C PRO A 2 41.86 -27.47 94.04
N ALA A 3 40.58 -27.61 93.61
CA ALA A 3 39.92 -28.85 93.22
C ALA A 3 38.53 -28.74 92.54
N LYS A 4 38.24 -29.76 91.70
CA LYS A 4 36.96 -30.50 91.49
C LYS A 4 35.67 -29.70 91.14
N SER A 5 35.05 -29.80 89.96
CA SER A 5 34.56 -30.93 89.12
C SER A 5 33.16 -31.48 89.49
N LYS A 6 32.22 -31.49 88.53
CA LYS A 6 31.46 -32.69 88.09
C LYS A 6 30.69 -32.46 86.76
N ALA A 7 30.52 -33.53 85.98
CA ALA A 7 29.88 -33.56 84.64
C ALA A 7 28.33 -33.56 84.71
N SER A 8 27.56 -33.28 83.64
CA SER A 8 27.22 -34.20 82.54
C SER A 8 26.07 -33.59 81.68
N SER A 9 25.84 -33.82 80.37
CA SER A 9 26.67 -34.29 79.23
C SER A 9 25.86 -34.13 77.90
N LYS A 10 26.39 -34.64 76.76
CA LYS A 10 25.76 -34.85 75.42
C LYS A 10 25.42 -33.63 74.51
N ALA A 11 26.44 -33.28 73.71
CA ALA A 11 26.54 -33.58 72.26
C ALA A 11 25.88 -32.70 71.16
N LYS A 12 26.76 -32.36 70.18
CA LYS A 12 26.58 -32.02 68.75
C LYS A 12 26.20 -30.60 68.34
N ASP A 13 27.26 -29.84 68.03
CA ASP A 13 27.53 -29.08 66.80
C ASP A 13 26.36 -28.60 65.93
N ALA A 14 26.27 -27.27 65.77
CA ALA A 14 25.66 -26.61 64.62
C ALA A 14 26.36 -25.27 64.36
N GLU A 15 26.98 -25.10 63.20
CA GLU A 15 27.65 -23.85 62.82
C GLU A 15 26.65 -22.80 62.29
N ASN A 16 26.86 -21.56 62.74
CA ASN A 16 26.57 -20.28 62.08
C ASN A 16 25.35 -20.16 61.13
N LYS A 17 24.30 -19.52 61.67
CA LYS A 17 23.55 -18.48 60.94
C LYS A 17 23.37 -17.27 61.82
N THR A 18 23.93 -16.14 61.42
CA THR A 18 23.72 -14.82 62.02
C THR A 18 22.56 -14.08 61.34
N ASP A 19 21.64 -13.64 62.20
CA ASP A 19 21.03 -12.29 62.29
C ASP A 19 20.20 -11.72 61.11
N CYS A 20 19.06 -11.06 61.30
CA CYS A 20 18.32 -10.64 62.51
C CYS A 20 16.81 -10.47 62.18
N LEU A 21 15.88 -11.09 62.93
CA LEU A 21 14.97 -10.49 63.94
C LEU A 21 13.81 -9.58 63.42
N PRO A 22 12.66 -9.49 64.14
CA PRO A 22 11.86 -10.61 64.68
C PRO A 22 10.34 -10.45 64.49
N SER A 23 9.59 -11.56 64.61
CA SER A 23 8.13 -11.56 64.75
C SER A 23 7.71 -11.13 66.16
N ILE A 24 6.72 -10.24 66.27
CA ILE A 24 6.01 -9.95 67.53
C ILE A 24 4.57 -10.45 67.42
N ILE A 25 4.28 -11.55 68.13
CA ILE A 25 2.93 -12.09 68.28
C ILE A 25 2.21 -11.32 69.41
N GLY A 26 1.27 -10.45 69.04
CA GLY A 26 0.25 -9.90 69.93
C GLY A 26 -1.03 -10.74 69.88
N LYS A 27 -1.61 -11.08 71.03
CA LYS A 27 -2.75 -12.02 71.13
C LYS A 27 -4.07 -11.44 70.63
N GLN A 28 -4.82 -12.31 69.94
CA GLN A 28 -6.28 -12.39 69.80
C GLN A 28 -7.16 -11.30 70.45
N GLN A 29 -8.07 -10.71 69.65
CA GLN A 29 -9.51 -10.75 69.96
C GLN A 29 -10.38 -10.47 68.71
N ALA A 30 -11.64 -10.93 68.77
CA ALA A 30 -12.72 -10.72 67.79
C ALA A 30 -12.52 -11.27 66.37
N GLN A 31 -12.77 -12.58 66.20
CA GLN A 31 -13.30 -13.09 64.92
C GLN A 31 -14.71 -12.51 64.71
N ALA A 32 -14.86 -11.57 63.77
CA ALA A 32 -16.15 -11.35 63.12
C ALA A 32 -16.34 -12.45 62.06
N ALA A 33 -17.54 -13.03 61.99
CA ALA A 33 -17.81 -14.12 61.06
C ALA A 33 -17.60 -13.67 59.61
N ALA A 34 -16.66 -14.31 58.91
CA ALA A 34 -16.46 -14.12 57.48
C ALA A 34 -17.54 -14.91 56.73
N GLU A 35 -18.59 -14.23 56.27
CA GLU A 35 -19.47 -14.76 55.24
C GLU A 35 -18.64 -15.18 54.03
N THR A 36 -18.80 -16.42 53.56
CA THR A 36 -18.08 -16.94 52.38
C THR A 36 -18.64 -16.31 51.10
N GLN A 37 -18.28 -15.05 50.87
CA GLN A 37 -18.60 -14.34 49.62
C GLN A 37 -18.00 -15.10 48.44
N GLN A 38 -18.79 -15.30 47.39
CA GLN A 38 -18.30 -15.94 46.17
C GLN A 38 -17.14 -15.12 45.59
N PRO A 39 -16.08 -15.77 45.05
CA PRO A 39 -14.98 -15.04 44.44
C PRO A 39 -15.53 -14.18 43.29
N PRO A 40 -15.11 -12.90 43.20
CA PRO A 40 -15.61 -12.00 42.17
C PRO A 40 -15.19 -12.53 40.80
N LYS A 41 -16.11 -12.55 39.86
CA LYS A 41 -15.88 -12.98 38.48
C LYS A 41 -15.40 -11.80 37.64
N THR A 42 -15.97 -10.62 37.86
CA THR A 42 -15.63 -9.39 37.12
C THR A 42 -14.86 -8.37 37.95
N ILE A 43 -14.27 -7.39 37.27
CA ILE A 43 -13.56 -6.27 37.88
C ILE A 43 -14.50 -5.31 38.61
N ASN A 44 -15.72 -5.11 38.10
CA ASN A 44 -16.80 -4.40 38.76
C ASN A 44 -17.20 -5.12 40.06
N GLU A 45 -17.47 -6.43 40.03
CA GLU A 45 -17.76 -7.21 41.24
C GLU A 45 -16.64 -7.11 42.29
N ARG A 46 -15.37 -7.25 41.87
CA ARG A 46 -14.20 -7.08 42.74
C ARG A 46 -14.11 -5.66 43.33
N SER A 47 -14.50 -4.66 42.56
CA SER A 47 -14.53 -3.25 43.01
C SER A 47 -15.65 -3.00 44.03
N PHE A 48 -16.84 -3.58 43.83
CA PHE A 48 -17.92 -3.55 44.81
C PHE A 48 -17.56 -4.27 46.10
N GLN A 49 -16.97 -5.46 46.04
CA GLN A 49 -16.51 -6.18 47.24
C GLN A 49 -15.53 -5.31 48.05
N ARG A 50 -14.54 -4.68 47.41
CA ARG A 50 -13.60 -3.74 48.07
C ARG A 50 -14.30 -2.48 48.61
N TYR A 51 -15.26 -1.93 47.88
CA TYR A 51 -16.07 -0.79 48.33
C TYR A 51 -16.83 -1.13 49.61
N HIS A 52 -17.55 -2.26 49.65
CA HIS A 52 -18.31 -2.70 50.82
C HIS A 52 -17.43 -3.12 52.00
N GLN A 53 -16.26 -3.73 51.75
CA GLN A 53 -15.26 -4.04 52.80
C GLN A 53 -14.79 -2.77 53.52
N THR A 54 -14.62 -1.66 52.79
CA THR A 54 -14.24 -0.37 53.38
C THR A 54 -15.43 0.47 53.86
N ASN A 55 -16.66 0.15 53.42
CA ASN A 55 -17.90 0.84 53.78
C ASN A 55 -18.96 -0.14 54.34
N PRO A 56 -18.72 -0.81 55.49
CA PRO A 56 -19.63 -1.83 56.02
C PRO A 56 -21.02 -1.29 56.40
N HIS A 57 -21.11 -0.04 56.87
CA HIS A 57 -22.40 0.60 57.17
C HIS A 57 -23.17 0.97 55.89
N GLU A 58 -22.47 1.32 54.80
CA GLU A 58 -23.08 1.57 53.49
C GLU A 58 -23.66 0.28 52.91
N ARG A 59 -22.90 -0.83 53.00
CA ARG A 59 -23.37 -2.18 52.63
C ARG A 59 -24.71 -2.50 53.31
N ARG A 60 -24.79 -2.32 54.64
CA ARG A 60 -26.04 -2.53 55.40
C ARG A 60 -27.17 -1.60 54.96
N ARG A 61 -26.89 -0.33 54.65
CA ARG A 61 -27.90 0.62 54.15
C ARG A 61 -28.48 0.14 52.81
N GLU A 62 -27.65 -0.38 51.93
CA GLU A 62 -28.07 -0.86 50.61
C GLU A 62 -28.79 -2.21 50.70
N GLU A 63 -28.30 -3.15 51.51
CA GLU A 63 -28.95 -4.44 51.80
C GLU A 63 -30.33 -4.27 52.46
N ALA A 64 -30.50 -3.24 53.30
CA ALA A 64 -31.80 -2.91 53.90
C ALA A 64 -32.79 -2.22 52.93
N GLY A 65 -32.37 -1.83 51.73
CA GLY A 65 -33.21 -1.07 50.77
C GLY A 65 -33.22 0.45 50.97
N GLY A 66 -32.37 0.99 51.85
CA GLY A 66 -32.16 2.43 52.03
C GLY A 66 -32.15 2.91 53.47
N LEU A 67 -31.80 4.19 53.67
CA LEU A 67 -31.67 4.80 55.00
C LEU A 67 -32.95 4.75 55.85
N HIS A 68 -34.12 4.73 55.20
CA HIS A 68 -35.43 4.69 55.84
C HIS A 68 -35.78 3.30 56.41
N ALA A 69 -35.17 2.22 55.90
CA ALA A 69 -35.40 0.85 56.36
C ALA A 69 -34.48 0.44 57.53
N LEU A 70 -33.36 1.14 57.74
CA LEU A 70 -32.47 0.93 58.88
C LEU A 70 -33.15 1.30 60.22
N SER A 71 -32.79 0.63 61.31
CA SER A 71 -33.20 1.01 62.66
C SER A 71 -32.57 2.36 63.09
N PRO A 72 -33.11 3.04 64.13
CA PRO A 72 -32.54 4.31 64.62
C PRO A 72 -31.07 4.20 65.02
N ALA A 73 -30.66 3.07 65.61
CA ALA A 73 -29.26 2.80 65.94
C ALA A 73 -28.39 2.68 64.67
N GLU A 74 -28.81 1.88 63.69
CA GLU A 74 -28.03 1.69 62.45
C GLU A 74 -27.95 2.96 61.60
N ARG A 75 -29.00 3.80 61.59
CA ARG A 75 -28.94 5.14 60.99
C ARG A 75 -27.89 5.99 61.68
N GLN A 76 -27.83 5.98 63.01
CA GLN A 76 -26.82 6.73 63.76
C GLN A 76 -25.41 6.20 63.46
N SER A 77 -25.20 4.88 63.44
CA SER A 77 -23.93 4.27 63.04
C SER A 77 -23.52 4.64 61.60
N TRP A 78 -24.46 4.65 60.67
CA TRP A 78 -24.22 5.07 59.28
C TRP A 78 -23.85 6.55 59.18
N VAL A 79 -24.58 7.44 59.86
CA VAL A 79 -24.27 8.88 59.92
C VAL A 79 -22.88 9.09 60.54
N ASN A 80 -22.63 8.47 61.70
CA ASN A 80 -21.35 8.54 62.41
C ASN A 80 -20.19 8.10 61.52
N ALA A 81 -20.33 6.95 60.85
CA ALA A 81 -19.39 6.50 59.85
C ALA A 81 -19.19 7.59 58.78
N SER A 82 -20.25 8.00 58.05
CA SER A 82 -20.17 8.95 56.93
C SER A 82 -19.46 10.27 57.30
N LEU A 83 -19.60 10.73 58.55
CA LEU A 83 -19.02 11.98 59.04
C LEU A 83 -17.62 11.85 59.65
N VAL A 84 -17.13 10.64 60.01
CA VAL A 84 -15.92 10.46 60.83
C VAL A 84 -14.68 11.18 60.29
N ARG A 85 -14.45 11.12 58.98
CA ARG A 85 -13.31 11.77 58.32
C ARG A 85 -13.40 13.29 58.43
N ARG A 86 -14.60 13.83 58.24
CA ARG A 86 -14.86 15.28 58.24
C ARG A 86 -14.83 15.87 59.64
N VAL A 87 -15.33 15.16 60.64
CA VAL A 87 -15.22 15.55 62.06
C VAL A 87 -13.77 15.45 62.52
N ALA A 88 -13.04 14.39 62.17
CA ALA A 88 -11.60 14.28 62.45
C ALA A 88 -10.78 15.43 61.85
N ASN A 89 -11.10 15.82 60.61
CA ASN A 89 -10.46 16.94 59.90
C ASN A 89 -10.92 18.33 60.37
N ARG A 90 -11.88 18.43 61.31
CA ARG A 90 -12.54 19.69 61.73
C ARG A 90 -13.28 20.44 60.61
N GLU A 91 -13.72 19.74 59.58
CA GLU A 91 -14.59 20.26 58.52
C GLU A 91 -16.04 20.47 59.00
N PHE A 92 -16.45 19.74 60.05
CA PHE A 92 -17.72 19.94 60.76
C PHE A 92 -17.48 20.11 62.26
N PHE A 93 -18.04 21.18 62.82
CA PHE A 93 -18.00 21.47 64.25
C PHE A 93 -19.26 20.95 64.94
N LEU A 94 -19.07 20.02 65.88
CA LEU A 94 -20.13 19.52 66.76
C LEU A 94 -20.09 20.27 68.09
N THR A 95 -21.20 20.30 68.83
CA THR A 95 -21.19 20.85 70.20
C THR A 95 -20.39 19.94 71.13
N ASN A 96 -19.78 20.49 72.20
CA ASN A 96 -18.98 19.73 73.18
C ASN A 96 -19.69 18.47 73.75
N LYS A 97 -21.03 18.44 73.77
CA LYS A 97 -21.82 17.28 74.18
C LYS A 97 -21.97 16.26 73.03
N ALA A 98 -22.30 16.73 71.83
CA ALA A 98 -22.45 15.89 70.65
C ALA A 98 -21.11 15.27 70.22
N GLU A 99 -20.01 16.01 70.30
CA GLU A 99 -18.67 15.51 69.97
C GLU A 99 -18.22 14.36 70.89
N ARG A 100 -18.48 14.46 72.20
CA ARG A 100 -18.16 13.38 73.16
C ARG A 100 -18.95 12.10 72.87
N GLU A 101 -20.26 12.20 72.63
CA GLU A 101 -21.08 11.03 72.30
C GLU A 101 -20.73 10.48 70.90
N PHE A 102 -20.40 11.33 69.93
CA PHE A 102 -19.90 10.92 68.62
C PHE A 102 -18.62 10.08 68.74
N TRP A 103 -17.58 10.60 69.39
CA TRP A 103 -16.31 9.86 69.55
C TRP A 103 -16.46 8.59 70.40
N LYS A 104 -17.35 8.58 71.38
CA LYS A 104 -17.71 7.39 72.16
C LYS A 104 -18.41 6.31 71.32
N GLN A 105 -19.31 6.70 70.42
CA GLN A 105 -19.96 5.78 69.48
C GLN A 105 -18.96 5.27 68.42
N ILE A 106 -18.10 6.14 67.88
CA ILE A 106 -17.03 5.77 66.95
C ILE A 106 -16.01 4.82 67.60
N SER A 107 -15.60 5.06 68.84
CA SER A 107 -14.69 4.15 69.56
C SER A 107 -15.33 2.79 69.85
N ARG A 108 -16.66 2.72 69.97
CA ARG A 108 -17.40 1.47 70.17
C ARG A 108 -17.61 0.69 68.87
N GLU A 109 -17.91 1.38 67.78
CA GLU A 109 -18.23 0.77 66.48
C GLU A 109 -16.99 0.52 65.62
N SER A 110 -15.90 1.26 65.86
CA SER A 110 -14.63 1.20 65.12
C SER A 110 -14.77 1.17 63.58
N PRO A 111 -15.56 2.08 62.97
CA PRO A 111 -15.75 2.08 61.52
C PRO A 111 -14.44 2.39 60.78
N PRO A 112 -14.21 1.84 59.58
CA PRO A 112 -13.02 2.15 58.79
C PRO A 112 -12.84 3.65 58.57
N ILE A 113 -11.64 4.16 58.87
CA ILE A 113 -11.31 5.60 58.74
C ILE A 113 -11.02 5.96 57.28
N ARG A 114 -10.28 5.10 56.56
CA ARG A 114 -10.08 5.21 55.12
C ARG A 114 -11.16 4.41 54.40
N ARG A 115 -11.87 5.06 53.47
CA ARG A 115 -12.93 4.43 52.68
C ARG A 115 -12.78 4.78 51.22
N LEU A 116 -13.27 3.88 50.38
CA LEU A 116 -13.43 4.15 48.96
C LEU A 116 -14.70 4.98 48.77
N GLU A 117 -14.61 6.08 48.03
CA GLU A 117 -15.73 6.96 47.72
C GLU A 117 -16.31 6.58 46.34
N LYS A 118 -17.64 6.60 46.19
CA LYS A 118 -18.32 6.36 44.92
C LYS A 118 -18.60 7.69 44.22
N PRO A 119 -18.31 7.85 42.90
CA PRO A 119 -18.60 9.09 42.18
C PRO A 119 -20.10 9.42 42.20
N ARG A 120 -20.44 10.69 42.43
CA ARG A 120 -21.85 11.15 42.49
C ARG A 120 -22.62 11.02 41.17
N SER A 121 -21.91 10.87 40.05
CA SER A 121 -22.45 10.75 38.69
C SER A 121 -22.50 9.31 38.17
N ALA A 122 -22.02 8.32 38.93
CA ALA A 122 -21.97 6.94 38.47
C ALA A 122 -23.37 6.31 38.48
N GLU A 123 -23.69 5.55 37.44
CA GLU A 123 -24.83 4.63 37.44
C GLU A 123 -24.76 3.69 38.66
N GLN A 124 -25.90 3.16 39.09
CA GLN A 124 -25.98 2.38 40.34
C GLN A 124 -24.97 1.21 40.41
N LYS A 125 -24.51 0.70 39.26
CA LYS A 125 -23.64 -0.47 39.10
C LYS A 125 -22.14 -0.19 38.82
N VAL A 126 -21.60 1.00 39.08
CA VAL A 126 -20.15 1.28 38.89
C VAL A 126 -19.52 1.92 40.14
N VAL A 127 -18.38 1.39 40.61
CA VAL A 127 -17.57 1.98 41.72
C VAL A 127 -16.42 2.83 41.18
N TYR A 128 -15.73 2.32 40.16
CA TYR A 128 -14.66 3.00 39.44
C TYR A 128 -14.97 2.93 37.95
N ASP A 129 -14.80 4.04 37.24
CA ASP A 129 -14.74 4.00 35.79
C ASP A 129 -13.40 3.35 35.37
N TRP A 130 -13.47 2.14 34.86
CA TRP A 130 -12.31 1.41 34.35
C TRP A 130 -12.01 1.74 32.88
N GLY A 131 -12.84 2.57 32.25
CA GLY A 131 -12.81 2.89 30.83
C GLY A 131 -13.42 1.80 29.95
N LYS A 132 -13.43 2.05 28.65
CA LYS A 132 -13.92 1.11 27.63
C LYS A 132 -12.76 0.49 26.86
N ASP A 133 -12.98 -0.72 26.34
CA ASP A 133 -12.09 -1.33 25.35
C ASP A 133 -12.33 -0.74 23.94
N LYS A 134 -11.50 -1.18 22.98
CA LYS A 134 -11.58 -0.78 21.56
C LYS A 134 -12.89 -1.14 20.85
N ASN A 135 -13.73 -1.98 21.45
CA ASN A 135 -15.05 -2.36 20.94
C ASN A 135 -16.19 -1.64 21.72
N GLY A 136 -15.85 -0.74 22.64
CA GLY A 136 -16.80 0.01 23.47
C GLY A 136 -17.33 -0.74 24.71
N ARG A 137 -16.82 -1.93 25.04
CA ARG A 137 -17.22 -2.70 26.23
C ARG A 137 -16.57 -2.12 27.49
N ASP A 138 -17.32 -2.03 28.59
CA ASP A 138 -16.77 -1.65 29.91
C ASP A 138 -15.69 -2.64 30.37
N LEU A 139 -14.51 -2.11 30.71
CA LEU A 139 -13.40 -2.87 31.26
C LEU A 139 -13.68 -3.38 32.68
N GLY A 140 -14.66 -2.78 33.39
CA GLY A 140 -15.20 -3.29 34.63
C GLY A 140 -15.91 -4.65 34.47
N ASP A 141 -16.50 -4.93 33.31
CA ASP A 141 -17.19 -6.20 33.03
C ASP A 141 -16.24 -7.30 32.51
N TYR A 142 -14.92 -7.06 32.54
CA TYR A 142 -13.94 -8.08 32.19
C TYR A 142 -13.79 -9.13 33.30
N PRO A 143 -13.62 -10.42 32.95
CA PRO A 143 -13.05 -11.43 33.83
C PRO A 143 -11.69 -10.99 34.40
N ILE A 144 -11.42 -11.35 35.66
CA ILE A 144 -10.21 -10.89 36.38
C ILE A 144 -8.91 -11.34 35.69
N ASP A 145 -8.88 -12.54 35.13
CA ASP A 145 -7.77 -13.09 34.33
C ASP A 145 -7.54 -12.24 33.06
N GLN A 146 -8.59 -11.98 32.28
CA GLN A 146 -8.52 -11.16 31.07
C GLN A 146 -8.04 -9.74 31.37
N PHE A 147 -8.55 -9.12 32.45
CA PHE A 147 -8.08 -7.82 32.89
C PHE A 147 -6.62 -7.86 33.38
N THR A 148 -6.17 -8.94 34.01
CA THR A 148 -4.78 -9.09 34.45
C THR A 148 -3.82 -9.18 33.26
N VAL A 149 -4.20 -9.92 32.21
CA VAL A 149 -3.45 -9.94 30.93
C VAL A 149 -3.41 -8.55 30.28
N ARG A 150 -4.53 -7.82 30.27
CA ARG A 150 -4.59 -6.43 29.77
C ARG A 150 -3.67 -5.50 30.56
N ALA A 151 -3.70 -5.57 31.89
CA ALA A 151 -2.87 -4.75 32.77
C ALA A 151 -1.37 -5.03 32.58
N ALA A 152 -0.98 -6.30 32.38
CA ALA A 152 0.40 -6.65 32.04
C ALA A 152 0.86 -6.01 30.71
N LYS A 153 0.01 -6.01 29.69
CA LYS A 153 0.28 -5.34 28.40
C LYS A 153 0.37 -3.82 28.52
N GLN A 154 -0.45 -3.20 29.38
CA GLN A 154 -0.33 -1.77 29.69
C GLN A 154 0.97 -1.43 30.42
N ALA A 155 1.40 -2.28 31.35
CA ALA A 155 2.69 -2.13 32.04
C ALA A 155 3.87 -2.30 31.06
N GLN A 156 3.80 -3.26 30.13
CA GLN A 156 4.79 -3.43 29.07
C GLN A 156 4.87 -2.19 28.17
N LEU A 157 3.72 -1.68 27.69
CA LEU A 157 3.67 -0.45 26.89
C LEU A 157 4.29 0.75 27.64
N THR A 158 3.96 0.91 28.92
CA THR A 158 4.52 1.97 29.77
C THR A 158 6.05 1.86 29.90
N ALA A 159 6.58 0.64 30.05
CA ALA A 159 8.03 0.41 30.12
C ALA A 159 8.72 0.74 28.78
N LEU A 160 8.13 0.35 27.65
CA LEU A 160 8.64 0.69 26.32
C LEU A 160 8.60 2.21 26.07
N GLU A 161 7.55 2.91 26.51
CA GLU A 161 7.45 4.38 26.42
C GLU A 161 8.53 5.11 27.22
N VAL A 162 8.91 4.60 28.40
CA VAL A 162 10.04 5.15 29.19
C VAL A 162 11.36 4.97 28.44
N LEU A 163 11.58 3.81 27.82
CA LEU A 163 12.78 3.55 27.01
C LEU A 163 12.82 4.40 25.74
N HIS A 164 11.68 4.58 25.06
CA HIS A 164 11.52 5.46 23.90
C HIS A 164 11.85 6.91 24.24
N ARG A 165 11.31 7.46 25.35
CA ARG A 165 11.66 8.82 25.82
C ARG A 165 13.15 8.97 26.13
N ARG A 166 13.78 7.94 26.71
CA ARG A 166 15.24 7.92 26.95
C ARG A 166 16.03 7.93 25.63
N PHE A 167 15.58 7.19 24.61
CA PHE A 167 16.20 7.24 23.28
C PHE A 167 16.07 8.63 22.64
N LEU A 168 14.89 9.24 22.65
CA LEU A 168 14.69 10.59 22.10
C LEU A 168 15.60 11.61 22.79
N GLN A 169 15.71 11.57 24.12
CA GLN A 169 16.62 12.43 24.89
C GLN A 169 18.09 12.21 24.53
N ARG A 170 18.53 10.94 24.39
CA ARG A 170 19.89 10.63 23.93
C ARG A 170 20.18 11.20 22.54
N ARG A 171 19.23 11.07 21.60
CA ARG A 171 19.39 11.58 20.23
C ARG A 171 19.39 13.11 20.17
N GLU A 172 18.58 13.77 20.99
CA GLU A 172 18.61 15.23 21.16
C GLU A 172 19.96 15.70 21.72
N PHE A 173 20.46 15.08 22.78
CA PHE A 173 21.78 15.42 23.35
C PHE A 173 22.92 15.15 22.37
N ALA A 174 22.86 14.07 21.58
CA ALA A 174 23.81 13.78 20.52
C ALA A 174 23.84 14.87 19.44
N ARG A 175 22.65 15.28 18.97
CA ARG A 175 22.47 16.35 17.97
C ARG A 175 22.99 17.70 18.48
N ASP A 176 22.70 18.02 19.73
CA ASP A 176 22.99 19.32 20.34
C ASP A 176 24.40 19.38 20.98
N GLY A 177 25.19 18.31 20.87
CA GLY A 177 26.57 18.24 21.37
C GLY A 177 26.69 18.24 22.90
N VAL A 178 25.65 17.81 23.61
CA VAL A 178 25.62 17.79 25.08
C VAL A 178 26.39 16.58 25.61
N PRO A 179 27.46 16.77 26.42
CA PRO A 179 28.21 15.65 26.98
C PRO A 179 27.41 14.94 28.08
N ASP A 180 27.54 13.61 28.15
CA ASP A 180 26.97 12.81 29.22
C ASP A 180 27.58 13.20 30.58
N ALA A 181 26.72 13.34 31.60
CA ALA A 181 27.11 13.84 32.91
C ALA A 181 27.99 12.86 33.73
N ALA A 182 28.04 11.58 33.34
CA ALA A 182 28.89 10.56 33.96
C ALA A 182 30.18 10.31 33.16
N GLU A 183 30.11 10.33 31.82
CA GLU A 183 31.26 9.98 30.96
C GLU A 183 32.03 11.18 30.39
N GLY A 184 31.45 12.39 30.42
CA GLY A 184 32.09 13.62 29.94
C GLY A 184 32.28 13.70 28.41
N LYS A 185 31.63 12.82 27.65
CA LYS A 185 31.67 12.75 26.18
C LYS A 185 30.27 12.89 25.61
N VAL A 186 30.16 13.43 24.40
CA VAL A 186 28.91 13.39 23.64
C VAL A 186 28.61 11.94 23.26
N THR A 187 27.42 11.45 23.56
CA THR A 187 26.98 10.12 23.17
C THR A 187 26.63 10.12 21.69
N GLU A 188 27.30 9.32 20.88
CA GLU A 188 26.88 9.07 19.50
C GLU A 188 25.72 8.06 19.46
N ILE A 189 24.79 8.24 18.51
CA ILE A 189 23.69 7.29 18.28
C ILE A 189 24.15 6.32 17.20
N THR A 190 24.22 5.04 17.53
CA THR A 190 24.68 4.01 16.60
C THR A 190 23.54 3.52 15.71
N GLN A 191 23.86 2.81 14.62
CA GLN A 191 22.83 2.12 13.83
C GLN A 191 22.07 1.07 14.66
N GLU A 192 22.74 0.42 15.62
CA GLU A 192 22.11 -0.53 16.56
C GLU A 192 21.06 0.16 17.45
N ASP A 193 21.34 1.37 17.95
CA ASP A 193 20.37 2.18 18.70
C ASP A 193 19.11 2.50 17.87
N ILE A 194 19.28 2.81 16.57
CA ILE A 194 18.18 3.07 15.64
C ILE A 194 17.34 1.80 15.42
N ASP A 195 17.97 0.66 15.21
CA ASP A 195 17.27 -0.60 14.95
C ASP A 195 16.58 -1.17 16.21
N GLU A 196 17.17 -0.97 17.40
CA GLU A 196 16.49 -1.22 18.68
C GLU A 196 15.26 -0.34 18.86
N GLU A 197 15.35 0.96 18.56
CA GLU A 197 14.22 1.88 18.64
C GLU A 197 13.13 1.53 17.60
N ARG A 198 13.51 1.20 16.37
CA ARG A 198 12.59 0.74 15.32
C ARG A 198 11.83 -0.52 15.77
N LYS A 199 12.51 -1.47 16.42
CA LYS A 199 11.86 -2.63 17.05
C LYS A 199 10.93 -2.22 18.19
N ARG A 200 11.38 -1.33 19.09
CA ARG A 200 10.61 -0.80 20.23
C ARG A 200 9.31 -0.14 19.77
N ARG A 201 9.34 0.69 18.72
CA ARG A 201 8.15 1.33 18.15
C ARG A 201 7.17 0.34 17.52
N ARG A 202 7.66 -0.69 16.83
CA ARG A 202 6.80 -1.79 16.33
C ARG A 202 6.09 -2.54 17.45
N GLU A 203 6.80 -2.84 18.56
CA GLU A 203 6.19 -3.45 19.75
C GLU A 203 5.16 -2.52 20.42
N MET A 204 5.47 -1.23 20.56
CA MET A 204 4.53 -0.22 21.08
C MET A 204 3.28 -0.09 20.21
N ALA A 205 3.42 -0.03 18.88
CA ALA A 205 2.29 0.05 17.95
C ALA A 205 1.42 -1.21 18.00
N ALA A 206 2.02 -2.41 18.10
CA ALA A 206 1.27 -3.66 18.27
C ALA A 206 0.47 -3.67 19.59
N LEU A 207 1.08 -3.25 20.70
CA LEU A 207 0.40 -3.13 21.99
C LEU A 207 -0.72 -2.08 21.96
N ARG A 208 -0.50 -0.93 21.33
CA ARG A 208 -1.53 0.13 21.16
C ARG A 208 -2.72 -0.35 20.32
N LYS A 209 -2.47 -1.04 19.20
CA LYS A 209 -3.49 -1.68 18.38
C LYS A 209 -4.28 -2.76 19.13
N GLU A 210 -3.61 -3.54 19.99
CA GLU A 210 -4.31 -4.53 20.80
C GLU A 210 -5.17 -3.89 21.90
N LEU A 211 -4.59 -2.96 22.67
CA LEU A 211 -5.18 -2.36 23.86
C LEU A 211 -6.28 -1.35 23.54
N TYR A 212 -6.04 -0.49 22.55
CA TYR A 212 -6.84 0.72 22.27
C TYR A 212 -7.43 0.74 20.86
N GLY A 213 -6.93 -0.11 19.95
CA GLY A 213 -7.35 -0.11 18.54
C GLY A 213 -6.61 0.90 17.66
N GLU A 214 -5.77 1.75 18.25
CA GLU A 214 -4.88 2.68 17.56
C GLU A 214 -4.00 1.94 16.55
N LYS A 215 -4.06 2.35 15.28
CA LYS A 215 -3.10 1.92 14.26
C LYS A 215 -2.11 3.05 14.06
N MET A 216 -0.83 2.73 14.19
CA MET A 216 0.27 3.57 13.74
C MET A 216 0.78 2.98 12.42
N GLY A 217 1.06 3.84 11.44
CA GLY A 217 1.58 3.40 10.15
C GLY A 217 3.09 3.19 10.16
N PRO A 218 3.65 2.67 9.04
CA PRO A 218 5.06 2.36 8.92
C PRO A 218 5.97 3.58 9.10
N TYR A 219 5.54 4.79 8.70
CA TYR A 219 6.40 5.97 8.74
C TYR A 219 6.42 6.63 10.13
N ALA A 220 5.27 6.80 10.78
CA ALA A 220 5.23 7.31 12.16
C ALA A 220 5.89 6.37 13.19
N THR A 221 6.19 5.12 12.81
CA THR A 221 6.89 4.14 13.66
C THR A 221 8.36 3.94 13.32
N ASP A 222 8.91 4.63 12.31
CA ASP A 222 10.32 4.53 11.95
C ASP A 222 11.11 5.77 12.43
N PRO A 223 12.17 5.61 13.26
CA PRO A 223 12.95 6.74 13.76
C PRO A 223 13.68 7.55 12.70
N GLU A 224 13.84 7.00 11.49
CA GLU A 224 14.40 7.68 10.32
C GLU A 224 13.51 8.82 9.81
N TRP A 225 12.23 8.89 10.22
CA TRP A 225 11.26 9.88 9.73
C TRP A 225 10.85 10.93 10.76
N ASP A 226 11.48 10.95 11.93
CA ASP A 226 11.12 11.86 13.05
C ASP A 226 11.36 13.35 12.79
N ASP A 227 12.20 13.70 11.81
CA ASP A 227 12.44 15.07 11.35
C ASP A 227 11.39 15.55 10.33
N VAL A 228 10.58 14.63 9.77
CA VAL A 228 9.58 14.93 8.75
C VAL A 228 8.21 15.11 9.41
N VAL A 229 7.65 16.32 9.32
CA VAL A 229 6.26 16.58 9.74
C VAL A 229 5.33 16.20 8.57
N PRO A 230 4.49 15.17 8.69
CA PRO A 230 3.60 14.75 7.61
C PRO A 230 2.57 15.84 7.26
N ILE A 231 2.26 15.99 5.96
CA ILE A 231 1.27 16.95 5.46
C ILE A 231 0.02 16.16 5.02
N PRO A 232 -1.10 16.18 5.77
CA PRO A 232 -2.34 15.50 5.38
C PRO A 232 -2.91 15.99 4.03
N ALA A 233 -3.88 15.25 3.48
CA ALA A 233 -4.64 15.74 2.34
C ALA A 233 -5.77 16.64 2.87
N GLU A 234 -5.82 17.89 2.40
CA GLU A 234 -6.91 18.82 2.71
C GLU A 234 -7.86 18.89 1.52
N GLU A 235 -9.04 18.29 1.65
CA GLU A 235 -10.13 18.40 0.69
C GLU A 235 -11.16 19.45 1.18
N PRO A 236 -11.67 20.33 0.31
CA PRO A 236 -12.63 21.36 0.71
C PRO A 236 -13.99 20.75 1.10
N GLU A 237 -14.74 21.45 1.95
CA GLU A 237 -16.10 21.04 2.31
C GLU A 237 -16.99 20.92 1.06
N GLY A 238 -17.67 19.78 0.92
CA GLY A 238 -18.50 19.50 -0.26
C GLY A 238 -17.72 19.07 -1.51
N ALA A 239 -16.44 18.68 -1.37
CA ALA A 239 -15.68 18.05 -2.46
C ALA A 239 -16.45 16.88 -3.11
N LEU A 240 -16.30 16.74 -4.42
CA LEU A 240 -16.93 15.68 -5.21
C LEU A 240 -15.92 14.56 -5.48
N ALA A 241 -16.39 13.32 -5.51
CA ALA A 241 -15.58 12.12 -5.73
C ALA A 241 -14.42 11.92 -4.71
N THR A 242 -14.60 12.40 -3.48
CA THR A 242 -13.70 12.17 -2.34
C THR A 242 -13.46 10.68 -2.15
N ILE A 243 -12.19 10.25 -2.12
CA ILE A 243 -11.86 8.84 -1.88
C ILE A 243 -11.73 8.63 -0.38
N ALA A 244 -12.47 7.66 0.16
CA ALA A 244 -12.31 7.21 1.54
C ALA A 244 -11.00 6.40 1.67
N TYR A 245 -9.86 7.10 1.67
CA TYR A 245 -8.54 6.49 1.69
C TYR A 245 -8.33 5.62 2.95
N PRO A 246 -7.76 4.42 2.81
CA PRO A 246 -7.19 3.67 3.92
C PRO A 246 -6.18 4.52 4.73
N GLU A 247 -6.14 4.31 6.05
CA GLU A 247 -5.30 5.09 6.98
C GLU A 247 -3.80 4.98 6.67
N ASP A 248 -3.35 3.82 6.19
CA ASP A 248 -1.99 3.57 5.72
C ASP A 248 -1.69 4.38 4.45
N TYR A 249 -2.53 4.29 3.41
CA TYR A 249 -2.38 5.11 2.20
C TYR A 249 -2.35 6.62 2.54
N ALA A 250 -3.23 7.06 3.44
CA ALA A 250 -3.28 8.45 3.90
C ALA A 250 -1.99 8.88 4.62
N GLU A 251 -1.40 8.01 5.46
CA GLU A 251 -0.10 8.24 6.10
C GLU A 251 1.01 8.37 5.05
N VAL A 252 1.21 7.36 4.20
CA VAL A 252 2.33 7.36 3.22
C VAL A 252 2.26 8.59 2.33
N MET A 253 1.07 8.93 1.83
CA MET A 253 0.86 10.12 1.00
C MET A 253 1.14 11.43 1.74
N SER A 254 1.00 11.45 3.08
CA SER A 254 1.32 12.63 3.89
C SER A 254 2.82 12.86 4.10
N TYR A 255 3.59 11.79 4.22
CA TYR A 255 5.05 11.86 4.18
C TYR A 255 5.57 12.21 2.79
N LEU A 256 4.96 11.64 1.73
CA LEU A 256 5.30 12.01 0.35
C LEU A 256 5.11 13.50 0.09
N ARG A 257 3.97 14.08 0.48
CA ARG A 257 3.74 15.52 0.35
C ARG A 257 4.78 16.35 1.13
N ALA A 258 5.15 15.91 2.34
CA ALA A 258 6.15 16.60 3.16
C ALA A 258 7.54 16.66 2.47
N VAL A 259 8.07 15.51 2.04
CA VAL A 259 9.40 15.46 1.39
C VAL A 259 9.41 16.14 0.02
N MET A 260 8.31 16.05 -0.74
CA MET A 260 8.18 16.75 -2.02
C MET A 260 8.17 18.27 -1.86
N VAL A 261 7.54 18.80 -0.81
CA VAL A 261 7.57 20.25 -0.49
C VAL A 261 8.96 20.69 -0.02
N ALA A 262 9.71 19.82 0.66
CA ALA A 262 11.09 20.08 1.05
C ALA A 262 12.12 19.87 -0.09
N GLU A 263 11.69 19.39 -1.26
CA GLU A 263 12.54 18.93 -2.38
C GLU A 263 13.64 17.94 -1.94
N GLU A 264 13.33 17.02 -1.02
CA GLU A 264 14.32 16.12 -0.42
C GLU A 264 14.67 14.94 -1.34
N TYR A 265 15.85 14.98 -1.95
CA TYR A 265 16.39 13.87 -2.73
C TYR A 265 17.32 13.01 -1.86
N SER A 266 16.79 11.87 -1.37
CA SER A 266 17.50 10.99 -0.43
C SER A 266 17.16 9.50 -0.63
N PRO A 267 18.01 8.57 -0.15
CA PRO A 267 17.72 7.13 -0.22
C PRO A 267 16.43 6.72 0.51
N ARG A 268 16.02 7.44 1.58
CA ARG A 268 14.73 7.20 2.24
C ARG A 268 13.55 7.64 1.37
N CYS A 269 13.69 8.74 0.63
CA CYS A 269 12.71 9.18 -0.35
C CYS A 269 12.59 8.18 -1.52
N LEU A 270 13.69 7.59 -1.99
CA LEU A 270 13.63 6.54 -3.02
C LEU A 270 12.76 5.34 -2.57
N ARG A 271 12.98 4.84 -1.34
CA ARG A 271 12.14 3.77 -0.74
C ARG A 271 10.68 4.19 -0.54
N LEU A 272 10.42 5.46 -0.20
CA LEU A 272 9.07 5.99 -0.13
C LEU A 272 8.38 6.01 -1.50
N THR A 273 9.08 6.39 -2.58
CA THR A 273 8.47 6.36 -3.92
C THR A 273 8.09 4.95 -4.37
N ASP A 274 8.92 3.95 -4.07
CA ASP A 274 8.64 2.54 -4.33
C ASP A 274 7.34 2.08 -3.64
N HIS A 275 7.21 2.36 -2.35
CA HIS A 275 6.01 2.03 -1.57
C HIS A 275 4.74 2.78 -2.04
N VAL A 276 4.86 4.04 -2.50
CA VAL A 276 3.72 4.75 -3.10
C VAL A 276 3.33 4.12 -4.44
N ILE A 277 4.30 3.73 -5.26
CA ILE A 277 4.09 3.11 -6.57
C ILE A 277 3.43 1.74 -6.42
N SER A 278 3.81 0.92 -5.44
CA SER A 278 3.17 -0.38 -5.20
C SER A 278 1.72 -0.28 -4.70
N MET A 279 1.31 0.86 -4.13
CA MET A 279 -0.09 1.15 -3.79
C MET A 279 -0.88 1.81 -4.93
N ASN A 280 -0.24 2.68 -5.71
CA ASN A 280 -0.87 3.39 -6.82
C ASN A 280 0.15 3.67 -7.95
N PRO A 281 0.36 2.71 -8.86
CA PRO A 281 1.34 2.86 -9.94
C PRO A 281 0.90 3.89 -10.98
N ALA A 282 -0.33 4.39 -10.95
CA ALA A 282 -0.82 5.43 -11.86
C ALA A 282 -0.50 6.86 -11.37
N HIS A 283 0.07 7.02 -10.17
CA HIS A 283 0.34 8.33 -9.57
C HIS A 283 1.53 9.05 -10.23
N TYR A 284 1.30 9.65 -11.40
CA TYR A 284 2.33 10.30 -12.24
C TYR A 284 3.31 11.24 -11.48
N THR A 285 2.86 11.97 -10.45
CA THR A 285 3.74 12.87 -9.70
C THR A 285 4.85 12.16 -8.92
N VAL A 286 4.60 10.94 -8.39
CA VAL A 286 5.64 10.20 -7.65
C VAL A 286 6.67 9.60 -8.59
N TRP A 287 6.29 9.25 -9.82
CA TRP A 287 7.23 8.81 -10.86
C TRP A 287 8.19 9.93 -11.26
N LEU A 288 7.68 11.15 -11.50
CA LEU A 288 8.55 12.30 -11.77
C LEU A 288 9.46 12.63 -10.57
N TYR A 289 8.95 12.50 -9.35
CA TYR A 289 9.75 12.69 -8.14
C TYR A 289 10.84 11.61 -7.99
N ARG A 290 10.51 10.34 -8.27
CA ARG A 290 11.45 9.21 -8.30
C ARG A 290 12.56 9.44 -9.30
N PHE A 291 12.22 9.86 -10.53
CA PHE A 291 13.23 10.16 -11.55
C PHE A 291 14.18 11.29 -11.10
N LYS A 292 13.66 12.37 -10.49
CA LYS A 292 14.53 13.40 -9.88
C LYS A 292 15.45 12.86 -8.79
N ILE A 293 15.00 11.92 -7.97
CA ILE A 293 15.84 11.28 -6.94
C ILE A 293 16.93 10.41 -7.59
N VAL A 294 16.60 9.66 -8.65
CA VAL A 294 17.57 8.87 -9.44
C VAL A 294 18.66 9.77 -10.00
N GLU A 295 18.30 10.92 -10.60
CA GLU A 295 19.28 11.89 -11.13
C GLU A 295 20.10 12.56 -10.02
N ALA A 296 19.47 12.99 -8.92
CA ALA A 296 20.14 13.73 -7.85
C ALA A 296 21.10 12.88 -6.99
N LEU A 297 20.87 11.57 -6.92
CA LEU A 297 21.70 10.63 -6.18
C LEU A 297 22.66 9.82 -7.07
N ASP A 298 22.66 10.04 -8.39
CA ASP A 298 23.44 9.28 -9.38
C ASP A 298 23.20 7.75 -9.25
N ILE A 299 21.93 7.36 -9.13
CA ILE A 299 21.54 5.94 -9.01
C ILE A 299 21.82 5.23 -10.34
N SER A 300 22.43 4.05 -10.26
CA SER A 300 22.64 3.18 -11.43
C SER A 300 21.33 2.95 -12.17
N VAL A 301 21.26 3.44 -13.41
CA VAL A 301 20.09 3.25 -14.27
C VAL A 301 19.85 1.78 -14.60
N ILE A 302 20.89 0.93 -14.53
CA ILE A 302 20.74 -0.52 -14.72
C ILE A 302 19.94 -1.12 -13.56
N ASP A 303 20.31 -0.80 -12.32
CA ASP A 303 19.66 -1.27 -11.09
C ASP A 303 18.20 -0.77 -11.02
N GLU A 304 17.97 0.49 -11.40
CA GLU A 304 16.62 1.08 -11.49
C GLU A 304 15.77 0.45 -12.62
N ILE A 305 16.38 0.05 -13.74
CA ILE A 305 15.71 -0.72 -14.79
C ILE A 305 15.40 -2.15 -14.34
N GLU A 306 16.27 -2.78 -13.53
CA GLU A 306 16.01 -4.10 -12.95
C GLU A 306 14.79 -4.06 -12.03
N TRP A 307 14.71 -3.10 -11.11
CA TRP A 307 13.49 -2.84 -10.32
C TRP A 307 12.27 -2.55 -11.20
N LEU A 308 12.42 -1.68 -12.22
CA LEU A 308 11.31 -1.33 -13.11
C LEU A 308 10.81 -2.52 -13.94
N ASN A 309 11.65 -3.52 -14.24
CA ASN A 309 11.24 -4.74 -14.93
C ASN A 309 10.24 -5.55 -14.09
N GLU A 310 10.45 -5.63 -12.77
CA GLU A 310 9.54 -6.31 -11.84
C GLU A 310 8.19 -5.59 -11.80
N VAL A 311 8.20 -4.28 -11.52
CA VAL A 311 6.99 -3.43 -11.50
C VAL A 311 6.24 -3.45 -12.84
N SER A 312 6.95 -3.52 -13.96
CA SER A 312 6.36 -3.62 -15.30
C SER A 312 5.61 -4.93 -15.53
N LEU A 313 6.11 -6.05 -15.01
CA LEU A 313 5.47 -7.36 -15.12
C LEU A 313 4.24 -7.47 -14.21
N GLU A 314 4.26 -6.84 -13.04
CA GLU A 314 3.09 -6.72 -12.16
C GLU A 314 2.00 -5.80 -12.73
N HIS A 315 2.39 -4.78 -13.50
CA HIS A 315 1.51 -3.70 -13.95
C HIS A 315 1.60 -3.44 -15.47
N ILE A 316 1.39 -4.50 -16.26
CA ILE A 316 1.60 -4.53 -17.72
C ILE A 316 0.91 -3.41 -18.55
N LYS A 317 -0.11 -2.71 -18.01
CA LYS A 317 -0.90 -1.67 -18.69
C LYS A 317 -0.92 -0.36 -17.87
N ASN A 318 0.21 0.34 -17.86
CA ASN A 318 0.41 1.57 -17.10
C ASN A 318 1.25 2.57 -17.90
N TYR A 319 0.77 3.81 -18.09
CA TYR A 319 1.50 4.82 -18.87
C TYR A 319 2.78 5.32 -18.19
N GLN A 320 2.76 5.44 -16.87
CA GLN A 320 3.83 6.03 -16.08
C GLN A 320 5.10 5.16 -16.09
N ILE A 321 4.94 3.84 -16.02
CA ILE A 321 6.04 2.86 -16.14
C ILE A 321 6.81 3.05 -17.46
N TRP A 322 6.10 3.10 -18.58
CA TRP A 322 6.72 3.23 -19.91
C TRP A 322 7.32 4.62 -20.15
N HIS A 323 6.73 5.67 -19.56
CA HIS A 323 7.32 7.00 -19.58
C HIS A 323 8.59 7.09 -18.71
N HIS A 324 8.58 6.50 -17.50
CA HIS A 324 9.75 6.44 -16.62
C HIS A 324 10.89 5.66 -17.30
N ARG A 325 10.58 4.52 -17.94
CA ARG A 325 11.54 3.76 -18.74
C ARG A 325 12.17 4.60 -19.86
N GLN A 326 11.36 5.43 -20.54
CA GLN A 326 11.85 6.36 -21.54
C GLN A 326 12.80 7.41 -20.95
N LEU A 327 12.45 8.01 -19.81
CA LEU A 327 13.31 9.00 -19.12
C LEU A 327 14.65 8.38 -18.69
N LEU A 328 14.63 7.18 -18.12
CA LEU A 328 15.82 6.41 -17.76
C LEU A 328 16.71 6.13 -18.98
N LEU A 329 16.11 5.71 -20.09
CA LEU A 329 16.85 5.49 -21.34
C LEU A 329 17.45 6.81 -21.87
N ASP A 330 16.67 7.89 -21.93
CA ASP A 330 17.14 9.21 -22.38
C ASP A 330 18.34 9.71 -21.54
N HIS A 331 18.27 9.54 -20.22
CA HIS A 331 19.33 9.88 -19.28
C HIS A 331 20.57 8.99 -19.47
N HIS A 332 20.41 7.67 -19.48
CA HIS A 332 21.53 6.72 -19.62
C HIS A 332 22.21 6.82 -20.98
N TYR A 333 21.44 7.02 -22.06
CA TYR A 333 21.96 7.20 -23.41
C TYR A 333 22.96 8.36 -23.51
N ASN A 334 22.75 9.45 -22.76
CA ASN A 334 23.70 10.56 -22.74
C ASN A 334 25.10 10.18 -22.25
N HIS A 335 25.20 9.16 -21.40
CA HIS A 335 26.45 8.61 -20.88
C HIS A 335 27.06 7.60 -21.85
N ILE A 336 26.26 6.66 -22.37
CA ILE A 336 26.78 5.54 -23.20
C ILE A 336 26.92 5.86 -24.70
N LYS A 337 26.37 6.97 -25.22
CA LYS A 337 26.39 7.30 -26.67
C LYS A 337 27.78 7.36 -27.31
N GLY A 338 28.84 7.56 -26.53
CA GLY A 338 30.22 7.52 -27.00
C GLY A 338 30.80 6.10 -27.20
N SER A 339 30.11 5.07 -26.69
CA SER A 339 30.54 3.66 -26.67
C SER A 339 29.53 2.80 -27.44
N PRO A 340 29.78 2.52 -28.75
CA PRO A 340 28.85 1.76 -29.58
C PRO A 340 28.53 0.35 -29.04
N ASP A 341 29.43 -0.25 -28.28
CA ASP A 341 29.24 -1.60 -27.72
C ASP A 341 28.41 -1.59 -26.43
N GLU A 342 28.43 -0.50 -25.66
CA GLU A 342 27.48 -0.28 -24.56
C GLU A 342 26.08 -0.01 -25.09
N VAL A 343 25.94 0.85 -26.11
CA VAL A 343 24.65 1.10 -26.79
C VAL A 343 24.03 -0.19 -27.33
N LYS A 344 24.84 -1.07 -27.97
CA LYS A 344 24.37 -2.39 -28.42
C LYS A 344 23.99 -3.32 -27.27
N ARG A 345 24.75 -3.31 -26.17
CA ARG A 345 24.48 -4.16 -24.99
C ARG A 345 23.17 -3.75 -24.32
N PHE A 346 23.01 -2.46 -24.08
CA PHE A 346 21.79 -1.87 -23.50
C PHE A 346 20.58 -2.07 -24.43
N GLY A 347 20.75 -1.82 -25.73
CA GLY A 347 19.70 -2.10 -26.73
C GLY A 347 19.27 -3.57 -26.74
N ARG A 348 20.20 -4.52 -26.53
CA ARG A 348 19.87 -5.94 -26.40
C ARG A 348 19.08 -6.24 -25.12
N SER A 349 19.52 -5.79 -23.95
CA SER A 349 18.80 -6.05 -22.69
C SER A 349 17.39 -5.46 -22.69
N GLU A 350 17.22 -4.26 -23.26
CA GLU A 350 15.90 -3.68 -23.50
C GLU A 350 15.07 -4.57 -24.43
N THR A 351 15.62 -4.94 -25.60
CA THR A 351 14.95 -5.81 -26.60
C THR A 351 14.48 -7.14 -25.98
N GLU A 352 15.31 -7.77 -25.16
CA GLU A 352 15.01 -9.02 -24.44
C GLU A 352 13.88 -8.84 -23.40
N PHE A 353 13.86 -7.72 -22.67
CA PHE A 353 12.75 -7.40 -21.77
C PHE A 353 11.44 -7.11 -22.52
N LEU A 354 11.49 -6.35 -23.62
CA LEU A 354 10.30 -6.07 -24.43
C LEU A 354 9.72 -7.34 -25.07
N THR A 355 10.56 -8.31 -25.43
CA THR A 355 10.08 -9.62 -25.91
C THR A 355 9.30 -10.36 -24.81
N ARG A 356 9.81 -10.42 -23.57
CA ARG A 356 9.06 -11.00 -22.43
C ARG A 356 7.71 -10.31 -22.20
N MET A 357 7.66 -8.98 -22.31
CA MET A 357 6.40 -8.23 -22.19
C MET A 357 5.41 -8.51 -23.33
N LEU A 358 5.89 -8.87 -24.52
CA LEU A 358 5.05 -9.29 -25.66
C LEU A 358 4.64 -10.77 -25.58
N GLU A 359 5.39 -11.62 -24.88
CA GLU A 359 4.98 -13.00 -24.60
C GLU A 359 3.72 -13.03 -23.69
N GLU A 360 3.62 -12.10 -22.74
CA GLU A 360 2.43 -11.91 -21.88
C GLU A 360 1.24 -11.23 -22.60
N ASP A 361 1.49 -10.16 -23.38
CA ASP A 361 0.47 -9.53 -24.23
C ASP A 361 1.07 -9.06 -25.56
N THR A 362 0.97 -9.91 -26.58
CA THR A 362 1.47 -9.68 -27.95
C THR A 362 0.94 -8.42 -28.64
N LYS A 363 -0.08 -7.77 -28.07
CA LYS A 363 -0.77 -6.60 -28.61
C LYS A 363 -0.71 -5.39 -27.66
N ASN A 364 0.14 -5.45 -26.63
CA ASN A 364 0.34 -4.37 -25.66
C ASN A 364 0.85 -3.09 -26.34
N TYR A 365 -0.05 -2.10 -26.46
CA TYR A 365 0.21 -0.87 -27.19
C TYR A 365 1.39 -0.06 -26.62
N HIS A 366 1.60 -0.09 -25.30
CA HIS A 366 2.70 0.63 -24.66
C HIS A 366 4.05 0.00 -25.02
N VAL A 367 4.15 -1.33 -24.97
CA VAL A 367 5.37 -2.09 -25.33
C VAL A 367 5.75 -1.80 -26.78
N TRP A 368 4.78 -1.87 -27.70
CA TRP A 368 5.02 -1.57 -29.13
C TRP A 368 5.43 -0.11 -29.36
N SER A 369 4.79 0.85 -28.69
CA SER A 369 5.14 2.27 -28.80
C SER A 369 6.56 2.55 -28.29
N TYR A 370 6.91 1.99 -27.12
CA TYR A 370 8.24 2.08 -26.55
C TYR A 370 9.28 1.36 -27.42
N ARG A 371 8.94 0.21 -28.03
CA ARG A 371 9.84 -0.52 -28.95
C ARG A 371 10.17 0.30 -30.20
N GLN A 372 9.19 1.01 -30.79
CA GLN A 372 9.48 1.95 -31.88
C GLN A 372 10.35 3.13 -31.43
N TYR A 373 10.15 3.64 -30.22
CA TYR A 373 11.01 4.68 -29.65
C TYR A 373 12.46 4.16 -29.48
N LEU A 374 12.64 2.97 -28.89
CA LEU A 374 13.92 2.30 -28.71
C LEU A 374 14.67 2.13 -30.05
N VAL A 375 13.97 1.68 -31.10
CA VAL A 375 14.52 1.52 -32.45
C VAL A 375 15.03 2.86 -33.00
N ARG A 376 14.22 3.93 -32.91
CA ARG A 376 14.65 5.28 -33.36
C ARG A 376 15.85 5.78 -32.55
N LYS A 377 15.78 5.67 -31.23
CA LYS A 377 16.74 6.27 -30.28
C LYS A 377 18.11 5.61 -30.28
N LEU A 378 18.16 4.28 -30.41
CA LEU A 378 19.41 3.49 -30.44
C LEU A 378 19.82 3.06 -31.86
N GLY A 379 19.04 3.41 -32.89
CA GLY A 379 19.34 3.09 -34.29
C GLY A 379 19.21 1.60 -34.63
N LEU A 380 18.25 0.88 -34.03
CA LEU A 380 18.10 -0.58 -34.19
C LEU A 380 17.39 -1.00 -35.49
N TRP A 381 17.66 -0.29 -36.59
CA TRP A 381 17.17 -0.57 -37.94
C TRP A 381 17.93 -1.75 -38.57
N ASN A 382 17.84 -2.91 -37.94
CA ASN A 382 18.68 -4.06 -38.25
C ASN A 382 17.86 -5.32 -38.59
N LEU A 383 18.53 -6.28 -39.22
CA LEU A 383 17.90 -7.54 -39.65
C LEU A 383 17.34 -8.35 -38.47
N GLN A 384 17.93 -8.27 -37.29
CA GLN A 384 17.44 -9.00 -36.11
C GLN A 384 16.05 -8.51 -35.71
N GLU A 385 15.82 -7.20 -35.64
CA GLU A 385 14.51 -6.64 -35.29
C GLU A 385 13.44 -6.92 -36.38
N LEU A 386 13.83 -6.90 -37.67
CA LEU A 386 12.95 -7.31 -38.77
C LEU A 386 12.58 -8.81 -38.70
N LEU A 387 13.52 -9.67 -38.31
CA LEU A 387 13.29 -11.11 -38.12
C LEU A 387 12.41 -11.39 -36.90
N SER A 388 12.63 -10.72 -35.76
CA SER A 388 11.72 -10.79 -34.61
C SER A 388 10.30 -10.38 -35.01
N THR A 389 10.17 -9.34 -35.83
CA THR A 389 8.88 -8.89 -36.35
C THR A 389 8.22 -9.90 -37.29
N GLN A 390 9.02 -10.60 -38.11
CA GLN A 390 8.53 -11.70 -38.92
C GLN A 390 8.04 -12.87 -38.06
N ASN A 391 8.73 -13.23 -36.97
CA ASN A 391 8.33 -14.31 -36.08
C ASN A 391 6.94 -14.06 -35.46
N TRP A 392 6.67 -12.85 -34.93
CA TRP A 392 5.34 -12.54 -34.37
C TRP A 392 4.21 -12.56 -35.42
N ILE A 393 4.51 -12.26 -36.69
CA ILE A 393 3.55 -12.40 -37.80
C ILE A 393 3.38 -13.88 -38.22
N GLU A 394 4.36 -14.73 -37.98
CA GLU A 394 4.28 -16.17 -38.22
C GLU A 394 3.54 -16.91 -37.10
N GLU A 395 3.67 -16.45 -35.86
CA GLU A 395 2.91 -16.92 -34.69
C GLU A 395 1.43 -16.49 -34.74
N ASP A 396 1.15 -15.20 -34.96
CA ASP A 396 -0.19 -14.69 -35.25
C ASP A 396 -0.19 -13.76 -36.46
N VAL A 397 -0.54 -14.30 -37.63
CA VAL A 397 -0.67 -13.53 -38.87
C VAL A 397 -1.72 -12.43 -38.78
N ARG A 398 -2.62 -12.43 -37.79
CA ARG A 398 -3.61 -11.37 -37.52
C ARG A 398 -3.12 -10.35 -36.47
N ASN A 399 -1.87 -10.42 -36.02
CA ASN A 399 -1.30 -9.43 -35.11
C ASN A 399 -1.00 -8.12 -35.83
N ASN A 400 -2.00 -7.23 -35.90
CA ASN A 400 -1.88 -5.92 -36.53
C ASN A 400 -0.77 -5.05 -35.91
N SER A 401 -0.41 -5.25 -34.64
CA SER A 401 0.70 -4.51 -34.01
C SER A 401 2.04 -4.93 -34.61
N ALA A 402 2.26 -6.23 -34.85
CA ALA A 402 3.45 -6.73 -35.54
C ALA A 402 3.51 -6.27 -37.01
N TRP A 403 2.37 -6.27 -37.73
CA TRP A 403 2.29 -5.68 -39.08
C TRP A 403 2.61 -4.18 -39.09
N SER A 404 2.09 -3.42 -38.13
CA SER A 404 2.37 -2.00 -37.97
C SER A 404 3.85 -1.74 -37.65
N HIS A 405 4.46 -2.57 -36.81
CA HIS A 405 5.89 -2.47 -36.50
C HIS A 405 6.76 -2.85 -37.70
N ARG A 406 6.37 -3.86 -38.50
CA ARG A 406 7.05 -4.19 -39.76
C ARG A 406 7.01 -3.01 -40.73
N PHE A 407 5.86 -2.38 -40.87
CA PHE A 407 5.70 -1.21 -41.76
C PHE A 407 6.61 -0.07 -41.31
N PHE A 408 6.65 0.22 -40.01
CA PHE A 408 7.56 1.18 -39.40
C PHE A 408 9.04 0.83 -39.67
N LEU A 409 9.47 -0.41 -39.45
CA LEU A 409 10.87 -0.83 -39.65
C LEU A 409 11.30 -0.69 -41.12
N VAL A 410 10.42 -0.97 -42.07
CA VAL A 410 10.76 -0.95 -43.51
C VAL A 410 10.63 0.45 -44.12
N PHE A 411 9.64 1.24 -43.70
CA PHE A 411 9.27 2.52 -44.31
C PHE A 411 9.52 3.74 -43.41
N SER A 412 10.33 3.59 -42.36
CA SER A 412 10.83 4.70 -41.53
C SER A 412 12.33 4.60 -41.20
N ASP A 413 13.06 3.64 -41.79
CA ASP A 413 14.53 3.57 -41.67
C ASP A 413 15.18 4.80 -42.33
N PRO A 414 15.96 5.62 -41.60
CA PRO A 414 16.65 6.78 -42.17
C PRO A 414 17.61 6.47 -43.32
N ALA A 415 18.06 5.22 -43.49
CA ALA A 415 18.85 4.81 -44.65
C ALA A 415 18.01 4.70 -45.94
N ALA A 416 16.76 4.21 -45.83
CA ALA A 416 15.91 3.81 -46.96
C ALA A 416 14.56 4.56 -47.06
N SER A 417 14.30 5.54 -46.21
CA SER A 417 13.04 6.31 -46.19
C SER A 417 13.28 7.79 -45.91
N THR A 418 12.33 8.64 -46.31
CA THR A 418 12.38 10.09 -46.10
C THR A 418 11.79 10.45 -44.74
N GLU A 419 12.53 11.23 -43.94
CA GLU A 419 12.07 11.67 -42.62
C GLU A 419 10.78 12.51 -42.74
N GLY A 420 9.80 12.22 -41.88
CA GLY A 420 8.51 12.88 -41.89
C GLY A 420 7.56 12.45 -43.02
N SER A 421 7.96 11.54 -43.91
CA SER A 421 7.07 11.05 -44.97
C SER A 421 5.85 10.33 -44.38
N HIS A 422 4.66 10.69 -44.88
CA HIS A 422 3.41 10.14 -44.39
C HIS A 422 3.26 8.65 -44.71
N ALA A 423 2.53 7.91 -43.88
CA ALA A 423 2.31 6.47 -44.10
C ALA A 423 1.46 6.16 -45.36
N THR A 424 0.79 7.17 -45.92
CA THR A 424 -0.13 7.04 -47.08
C THR A 424 0.30 7.90 -48.27
N GLU A 425 1.58 8.18 -48.42
CA GLU A 425 2.13 8.85 -49.61
C GLU A 425 3.30 8.05 -50.21
N HIS A 426 3.66 8.35 -51.46
CA HIS A 426 4.83 7.79 -52.12
C HIS A 426 6.12 8.44 -51.60
N ASP A 427 7.12 7.61 -51.32
CA ASP A 427 8.43 8.04 -50.86
C ASP A 427 9.51 7.55 -51.85
N PRO A 428 10.03 8.44 -52.72
CA PRO A 428 10.96 8.06 -53.79
C PRO A 428 12.32 7.58 -53.27
N LYS A 429 12.60 7.68 -51.97
CA LYS A 429 13.82 7.15 -51.36
C LYS A 429 13.72 5.64 -51.08
N VAL A 430 12.52 5.07 -51.05
CA VAL A 430 12.30 3.64 -50.82
C VAL A 430 12.78 2.83 -52.03
N PRO A 431 13.78 1.94 -51.88
CA PRO A 431 14.29 1.12 -52.98
C PRO A 431 13.24 0.17 -53.56
N ALA A 432 13.21 0.01 -54.88
CA ALA A 432 12.22 -0.81 -55.58
C ALA A 432 12.27 -2.29 -55.16
N ASP A 433 13.46 -2.83 -54.86
CA ASP A 433 13.66 -4.19 -54.38
C ASP A 433 13.11 -4.44 -52.97
N ILE A 434 13.09 -3.41 -52.11
CA ILE A 434 12.38 -3.46 -50.83
C ILE A 434 10.87 -3.56 -51.07
N VAL A 435 10.34 -2.79 -52.02
CA VAL A 435 8.90 -2.86 -52.38
C VAL A 435 8.56 -4.25 -52.95
N ASP A 436 9.38 -4.81 -53.86
CA ASP A 436 9.19 -6.16 -54.40
C ASP A 436 9.20 -7.23 -53.30
N ARG A 437 10.15 -7.14 -52.36
CA ARG A 437 10.25 -8.03 -51.20
C ARG A 437 8.99 -7.96 -50.34
N GLU A 438 8.50 -6.76 -50.03
CA GLU A 438 7.35 -6.58 -49.16
C GLU A 438 6.01 -6.94 -49.83
N VAL A 439 5.85 -6.69 -51.13
CA VAL A 439 4.68 -7.17 -51.90
C VAL A 439 4.63 -8.69 -51.85
N LYS A 440 5.74 -9.36 -52.20
CA LYS A 440 5.80 -10.83 -52.14
C LYS A 440 5.54 -11.37 -50.74
N TYR A 441 6.12 -10.76 -49.70
CA TYR A 441 5.91 -11.17 -48.31
C TYR A 441 4.43 -11.06 -47.90
N VAL A 442 3.76 -9.95 -48.19
CA VAL A 442 2.37 -9.77 -47.81
C VAL A 442 1.41 -10.65 -48.61
N GLU A 443 1.70 -10.91 -49.89
CA GLU A 443 0.96 -11.89 -50.70
C GLU A 443 1.06 -13.30 -50.09
N GLU A 444 2.28 -13.76 -49.75
CA GLU A 444 2.52 -15.04 -49.09
C GLU A 444 1.73 -15.18 -47.77
N LYS A 445 1.72 -14.15 -46.92
CA LYS A 445 0.97 -14.19 -45.64
C LYS A 445 -0.54 -14.03 -45.83
N ALA A 446 -1.01 -13.27 -46.83
CA ALA A 446 -2.43 -13.11 -47.13
C ALA A 446 -3.06 -14.42 -47.67
N LEU A 447 -2.29 -15.27 -48.36
CA LEU A 447 -2.75 -16.61 -48.75
C LEU A 447 -3.09 -17.50 -47.54
N LEU A 448 -2.37 -17.36 -46.42
CA LEU A 448 -2.61 -18.11 -45.18
C LEU A 448 -3.92 -17.70 -44.49
N ALA A 449 -4.29 -16.42 -44.56
CA ALA A 449 -5.50 -15.87 -43.96
C ALA A 449 -6.17 -14.82 -44.86
N PRO A 450 -6.90 -15.23 -45.92
CA PRO A 450 -7.44 -14.28 -46.92
C PRO A 450 -8.32 -13.16 -46.37
N GLN A 451 -9.08 -13.43 -45.30
CA GLN A 451 -9.95 -12.45 -44.63
C GLN A 451 -9.21 -11.59 -43.58
N ASN A 452 -7.88 -11.67 -43.47
CA ASN A 452 -7.10 -10.88 -42.52
C ASN A 452 -6.87 -9.44 -43.01
N GLN A 453 -7.62 -8.48 -42.46
CA GLN A 453 -7.51 -7.07 -42.84
C GLN A 453 -6.08 -6.50 -42.71
N ALA A 454 -5.28 -6.96 -41.74
CA ALA A 454 -3.94 -6.41 -41.51
C ALA A 454 -3.02 -6.58 -42.74
N ALA A 455 -3.08 -7.73 -43.40
CA ALA A 455 -2.31 -7.98 -44.62
C ALA A 455 -2.79 -7.11 -45.80
N TRP A 456 -4.10 -6.92 -45.97
CA TRP A 456 -4.63 -6.03 -47.03
C TRP A 456 -4.28 -4.56 -46.81
N ASN A 457 -4.35 -4.09 -45.57
CA ASN A 457 -3.91 -2.74 -45.19
C ASN A 457 -2.40 -2.57 -45.45
N TYR A 458 -1.59 -3.59 -45.10
CA TYR A 458 -0.14 -3.57 -45.34
C TYR A 458 0.19 -3.55 -46.84
N LEU A 459 -0.47 -4.38 -47.66
CA LEU A 459 -0.30 -4.39 -49.13
C LEU A 459 -0.60 -3.01 -49.72
N ARG A 460 -1.72 -2.38 -49.35
CA ARG A 460 -2.04 -1.00 -49.77
C ARG A 460 -0.94 -0.02 -49.36
N GLY A 461 -0.44 -0.09 -48.12
CA GLY A 461 0.65 0.75 -47.64
C GLY A 461 1.96 0.56 -48.40
N VAL A 462 2.37 -0.68 -48.68
CA VAL A 462 3.58 -1.02 -49.45
C VAL A 462 3.49 -0.46 -50.86
N LEU A 463 2.37 -0.66 -51.54
CA LEU A 463 2.16 -0.15 -52.91
C LEU A 463 2.21 1.38 -52.93
N VAL A 464 1.54 2.04 -51.99
CA VAL A 464 1.54 3.50 -51.86
C VAL A 464 2.95 4.04 -51.58
N LYS A 465 3.66 3.54 -50.55
CA LYS A 465 5.04 3.96 -50.25
C LYS A 465 5.98 3.77 -51.44
N GLY A 466 5.81 2.68 -52.19
CA GLY A 466 6.58 2.37 -53.40
C GLY A 466 6.10 3.04 -54.69
N GLY A 467 5.08 3.92 -54.65
CA GLY A 467 4.56 4.61 -55.83
C GLY A 467 3.91 3.69 -56.86
N ARG A 468 3.53 2.47 -56.47
CA ARG A 468 2.91 1.47 -57.33
C ARG A 468 1.41 1.61 -57.30
N LYS A 469 0.81 1.57 -58.49
CA LYS A 469 -0.63 1.51 -58.69
C LYS A 469 -1.24 0.24 -58.10
N LEU A 470 -2.52 0.28 -57.72
CA LEU A 470 -3.18 -0.90 -57.15
C LEU A 470 -3.35 -2.02 -58.18
N GLU A 471 -3.40 -1.68 -59.48
CA GLU A 471 -3.51 -2.64 -60.58
C GLU A 471 -2.38 -3.69 -60.60
N THR A 472 -1.21 -3.42 -60.01
CA THR A 472 -0.11 -4.41 -59.97
C THR A 472 -0.42 -5.64 -59.11
N ALA A 473 -1.39 -5.54 -58.19
CA ALA A 473 -1.84 -6.64 -57.34
C ALA A 473 -3.26 -7.16 -57.70
N GLU A 474 -3.83 -6.74 -58.82
CA GLU A 474 -5.16 -7.18 -59.29
C GLU A 474 -5.23 -8.70 -59.46
N ALA A 475 -4.24 -9.29 -60.14
CA ALA A 475 -4.17 -10.73 -60.39
C ALA A 475 -3.98 -11.57 -59.12
N PHE A 476 -3.46 -10.95 -58.04
CA PHE A 476 -3.44 -11.55 -56.72
C PHE A 476 -4.82 -11.46 -56.05
N ALA A 477 -5.41 -10.27 -56.02
CA ALA A 477 -6.72 -10.03 -55.39
C ALA A 477 -7.86 -10.84 -56.02
N ALA A 478 -7.83 -11.06 -57.33
CA ALA A 478 -8.80 -11.86 -58.07
C ALA A 478 -8.88 -13.34 -57.63
N GLN A 479 -7.86 -13.88 -56.93
CA GLN A 479 -7.83 -15.28 -56.51
C GLN A 479 -8.74 -15.59 -55.30
N PHE A 480 -9.31 -14.57 -54.66
CA PHE A 480 -10.06 -14.70 -53.42
C PHE A 480 -11.58 -14.67 -53.59
N PHE A 481 -12.09 -14.72 -54.81
CA PHE A 481 -13.52 -14.88 -55.09
C PHE A 481 -13.78 -15.54 -56.44
N ASN A 482 -15.02 -15.97 -56.69
CA ASN A 482 -15.52 -16.40 -58.00
C ASN A 482 -16.95 -15.87 -58.23
N CYS A 483 -17.31 -15.66 -59.51
CA CYS A 483 -18.67 -15.37 -59.99
C CYS A 483 -19.38 -14.13 -59.38
N ILE A 484 -18.63 -13.07 -59.04
CA ILE A 484 -19.17 -11.82 -58.48
C ILE A 484 -20.15 -11.17 -59.46
N GLY A 485 -21.41 -11.00 -59.02
CA GLY A 485 -22.50 -10.45 -59.82
C GLY A 485 -23.19 -11.43 -60.78
N GLU A 486 -22.83 -12.72 -60.81
CA GLU A 486 -23.47 -13.73 -61.70
C GLU A 486 -24.72 -14.41 -61.10
N GLY A 487 -25.20 -13.89 -59.98
CA GLY A 487 -26.33 -14.39 -59.18
C GLY A 487 -25.89 -14.79 -57.77
N GLU A 488 -26.70 -14.43 -56.76
CA GLU A 488 -26.29 -14.51 -55.35
C GLU A 488 -25.85 -15.91 -54.91
N ASP A 489 -26.50 -16.97 -55.39
CA ASP A 489 -26.20 -18.35 -55.03
C ASP A 489 -24.89 -18.90 -55.62
N LYS A 490 -24.28 -18.19 -56.59
CA LYS A 490 -23.03 -18.61 -57.25
C LYS A 490 -21.78 -17.94 -56.69
N GLU A 491 -21.94 -16.82 -55.98
CA GLU A 491 -20.81 -16.05 -55.47
C GLU A 491 -20.09 -16.82 -54.35
N VAL A 492 -18.79 -17.06 -54.56
CA VAL A 492 -17.91 -17.63 -53.55
C VAL A 492 -16.87 -16.56 -53.21
N VAL A 493 -16.84 -16.09 -51.96
CA VAL A 493 -15.89 -15.06 -51.50
C VAL A 493 -15.11 -15.58 -50.30
N ARG A 494 -13.78 -15.60 -50.44
CA ARG A 494 -12.82 -15.94 -49.39
C ARG A 494 -12.24 -14.70 -48.71
N SER A 495 -12.34 -13.53 -49.34
CA SER A 495 -11.92 -12.25 -48.77
C SER A 495 -12.82 -11.10 -49.24
N THR A 496 -13.53 -10.46 -48.30
CA THR A 496 -14.26 -9.22 -48.58
C THR A 496 -13.31 -8.03 -48.77
N HIS A 497 -12.09 -8.10 -48.20
CA HIS A 497 -11.04 -7.10 -48.41
C HIS A 497 -10.49 -7.15 -49.84
N ALA A 498 -10.45 -8.32 -50.50
CA ALA A 498 -10.11 -8.42 -51.91
C ALA A 498 -11.15 -7.72 -52.81
N LEU A 499 -12.45 -7.77 -52.45
CA LEU A 499 -13.50 -7.06 -53.18
C LEU A 499 -13.36 -5.54 -53.05
N ASP A 500 -13.09 -5.04 -51.84
CA ASP A 500 -12.80 -3.60 -51.61
C ASP A 500 -11.52 -3.15 -52.31
N PHE A 501 -10.47 -3.99 -52.31
CA PHE A 501 -9.24 -3.73 -53.06
C PHE A 501 -9.50 -3.61 -54.56
N LEU A 502 -10.24 -4.55 -55.15
CA LEU A 502 -10.58 -4.49 -56.58
C LEU A 502 -11.55 -3.36 -56.93
N ALA A 503 -12.46 -2.97 -56.03
CA ALA A 503 -13.28 -1.78 -56.24
C ALA A 503 -12.40 -0.52 -56.44
N ASP A 504 -11.32 -0.37 -55.66
CA ASP A 504 -10.35 0.71 -55.89
C ASP A 504 -9.53 0.51 -57.18
N VAL A 505 -9.09 -0.72 -57.52
CA VAL A 505 -8.38 -0.99 -58.79
C VAL A 505 -9.23 -0.58 -60.00
N TYR A 506 -10.50 -0.99 -60.04
CA TYR A 506 -11.40 -0.64 -61.13
C TYR A 506 -11.72 0.86 -61.15
N ALA A 507 -11.83 1.51 -59.99
CA ALA A 507 -11.96 2.97 -59.90
C ALA A 507 -10.73 3.70 -60.45
N GLU A 508 -9.51 3.25 -60.09
CA GLU A 508 -8.23 3.81 -60.57
C GLU A 508 -8.10 3.66 -62.11
N LYS A 509 -8.59 2.55 -62.67
CA LYS A 509 -8.68 2.31 -64.12
C LYS A 509 -9.80 3.08 -64.82
N GLY A 510 -10.64 3.83 -64.10
CA GLY A 510 -11.82 4.52 -64.65
C GLY A 510 -13.01 3.61 -64.97
N GLN A 511 -12.97 2.34 -64.59
CA GLN A 511 -14.04 1.35 -64.81
C GLN A 511 -15.11 1.46 -63.71
N LYS A 512 -15.76 2.64 -63.65
CA LYS A 512 -16.71 3.04 -62.60
C LYS A 512 -17.86 2.05 -62.38
N GLU A 513 -18.44 1.50 -63.45
CA GLU A 513 -19.54 0.53 -63.36
C GLU A 513 -19.10 -0.79 -62.71
N GLU A 514 -17.94 -1.31 -63.13
CA GLU A 514 -17.35 -2.53 -62.57
C GLU A 514 -16.97 -2.33 -61.09
N ALA A 515 -16.31 -1.21 -60.75
CA ALA A 515 -16.04 -0.84 -59.36
C ALA A 515 -17.33 -0.77 -58.51
N GLY A 516 -18.40 -0.17 -59.08
CA GLY A 516 -19.72 -0.07 -58.45
C GLY A 516 -20.33 -1.44 -58.12
N LYS A 517 -20.16 -2.44 -58.99
CA LYS A 517 -20.62 -3.82 -58.78
C LYS A 517 -20.01 -4.43 -57.51
N TYR A 518 -18.70 -4.32 -57.31
CA TYR A 518 -18.05 -4.86 -56.11
C TYR A 518 -18.56 -4.18 -54.82
N LEU A 519 -18.78 -2.86 -54.87
CA LEU A 519 -19.33 -2.10 -53.74
C LEU A 519 -20.78 -2.45 -53.42
N ASP A 520 -21.62 -2.73 -54.42
CA ASP A 520 -22.99 -3.24 -54.19
C ASP A 520 -22.95 -4.61 -53.52
N ARG A 521 -22.13 -5.55 -54.02
CA ARG A 521 -22.07 -6.91 -53.45
C ARG A 521 -21.50 -6.93 -52.02
N LEU A 522 -20.61 -6.00 -51.68
CA LEU A 522 -20.22 -5.72 -50.30
C LEU A 522 -21.39 -5.18 -49.47
N ALA A 523 -22.16 -4.20 -49.99
CA ALA A 523 -23.29 -3.61 -49.28
C ALA A 523 -24.48 -4.57 -49.05
N GLU A 524 -24.74 -5.44 -50.01
CA GLU A 524 -25.94 -6.29 -50.05
C GLU A 524 -25.76 -7.62 -49.34
N LYS A 525 -24.60 -8.28 -49.54
CA LYS A 525 -24.40 -9.67 -49.11
C LYS A 525 -23.15 -9.86 -48.24
N TRP A 526 -22.00 -9.38 -48.68
CA TRP A 526 -20.72 -9.83 -48.12
C TRP A 526 -20.23 -9.04 -46.90
N ASP A 527 -20.66 -7.79 -46.74
CA ASP A 527 -20.30 -6.95 -45.61
C ASP A 527 -21.42 -5.93 -45.25
N PRO A 528 -22.66 -6.40 -45.03
CA PRO A 528 -23.84 -5.54 -44.89
C PRO A 528 -23.79 -4.63 -43.64
N VAL A 529 -22.95 -4.94 -42.65
CA VAL A 529 -22.71 -4.07 -41.48
C VAL A 529 -22.14 -2.70 -41.88
N ARG A 530 -21.42 -2.61 -43.01
CA ARG A 530 -20.91 -1.36 -43.58
C ARG A 530 -21.68 -0.92 -44.83
N ALA A 531 -22.89 -1.43 -45.08
CA ALA A 531 -23.68 -1.10 -46.28
C ALA A 531 -23.84 0.41 -46.54
N GLY A 532 -23.97 1.24 -45.49
CA GLY A 532 -23.99 2.70 -45.62
C GLY A 532 -22.67 3.29 -46.15
N TYR A 533 -21.53 2.77 -45.68
CA TYR A 533 -20.20 3.16 -46.15
C TYR A 533 -19.95 2.73 -47.60
N TRP A 534 -20.36 1.51 -47.98
CA TRP A 534 -20.23 1.03 -49.35
C TRP A 534 -21.09 1.81 -50.35
N LYS A 535 -22.34 2.15 -49.97
CA LYS A 535 -23.20 3.03 -50.77
C LYS A 535 -22.62 4.43 -50.92
N TYR A 536 -22.03 4.98 -49.86
CA TYR A 536 -21.29 6.25 -49.91
C TYR A 536 -20.06 6.17 -50.84
N ARG A 537 -19.23 5.12 -50.71
CA ARG A 537 -18.07 4.87 -51.61
C ARG A 537 -18.50 4.78 -53.06
N LYS A 538 -19.62 4.12 -53.36
CA LYS A 538 -20.17 4.05 -54.73
C LYS A 538 -20.64 5.41 -55.24
N GLN A 539 -21.18 6.28 -54.39
CA GLN A 539 -21.50 7.67 -54.78
C GLN A 539 -20.25 8.49 -55.12
N GLN A 540 -19.10 8.21 -54.50
CA GLN A 540 -17.82 8.86 -54.85
C GLN A 540 -17.24 8.38 -56.21
N LEU A 541 -17.79 7.32 -56.81
CA LEU A 541 -17.42 6.90 -58.16
C LEU A 541 -18.11 7.71 -59.26
N ALA A 542 -19.16 8.49 -58.96
CA ALA A 542 -19.99 9.18 -59.96
C ALA A 542 -19.20 10.14 -60.88
#